data_AF-A0A2L2XNW0-F1
#
_entry.id   AF-A0A2L2XNW0-F1
#
_cell.length_a   1.000
_cell.length_b   1.000
_cell.length_c   1.000
_cell.angle_alpha   90.00
_cell.angle_beta   90.00
_cell.angle_gamma   90.00
#
_symmetry.space_group_name_H-M   'P 1'
#
loop_
_entity.id
_entity.type
_entity.pdbx_description
1 polymer ?
#
loop_
_entity_poly.entity_id
_entity_poly.type
_entity_poly.pdbx_seq_one_letter_code
_entity_poly.pdbx_strand_id
1 'polypeptide(L)'
;MIDVFYPIPKLLDTILTEIYAENRRKHEERMAELQVISNSSLRDAYAQQLLLDRFLAPVENAQHSIQNAAKHAQYMAEVVNYYHRDHGCSQEQAQEISRQFRALAVKISQIDSLYDLKIIYQVVTVFTQQLSRFKHRERNYSWEREIRKGILDPLNTCIAVEKNFQRRVALMTGEPASATVMGLLESE
;
A
#
# COMPACT_ATOMS: atom_id res chain seq x y z
N MET A 1 8.27 -13.78 3.45
CA MET A 1 7.03 -13.50 4.20
C MET A 1 7.42 -13.43 5.66
N ILE A 2 7.01 -12.41 6.41
CA ILE A 2 7.32 -12.31 7.84
C ILE A 2 6.42 -13.32 8.56
N ASP A 3 6.98 -14.47 8.96
CA ASP A 3 6.27 -15.53 9.68
C ASP A 3 6.31 -15.37 11.21
N VAL A 4 6.80 -14.23 11.71
CA VAL A 4 6.94 -13.96 13.14
C VAL A 4 5.79 -13.09 13.62
N PHE A 5 5.07 -13.54 14.65
CA PHE A 5 4.09 -12.69 15.33
C PHE A 5 4.81 -11.70 16.26
N TYR A 6 4.69 -10.41 15.96
CA TYR A 6 5.26 -9.38 16.82
C TYR A 6 4.39 -9.16 18.07
N PRO A 7 4.97 -8.65 19.16
CA PRO A 7 4.21 -8.07 20.26
C PRO A 7 3.26 -6.99 19.75
N ILE A 8 2.07 -6.89 20.36
CA ILE A 8 1.09 -5.88 19.97
C ILE A 8 1.60 -4.45 20.24
N PRO A 9 2.21 -4.13 21.39
CA PRO A 9 2.75 -2.80 21.61
C PRO A 9 3.76 -2.41 20.53
N LYS A 10 3.58 -1.24 19.90
CA LYS A 10 4.44 -0.72 18.82
C LYS A 10 4.51 -1.61 17.58
N LEU A 11 3.51 -2.47 17.35
CA LEU A 11 3.44 -3.38 16.21
C LEU A 11 3.56 -2.62 14.87
N LEU A 12 2.75 -1.59 14.66
CA LEU A 12 2.79 -0.77 13.44
C LEU A 12 4.16 -0.10 13.21
N ASP A 13 4.75 0.47 14.25
CA ASP A 13 6.06 1.16 14.15
C ASP A 13 7.19 0.19 13.81
N THR A 14 7.13 -1.03 14.37
CA THR A 14 8.06 -2.12 14.08
C THR A 14 7.97 -2.52 12.61
N ILE A 15 6.75 -2.76 12.11
CA ILE A 15 6.49 -3.10 10.71
C ILE A 15 6.97 -1.98 9.77
N LEU A 16 6.66 -0.72 10.09
CA LEU A 16 7.12 0.43 9.31
C LEU A 16 8.64 0.44 9.21
N THR A 17 9.33 0.34 10.35
CA THR A 17 10.79 0.41 10.41
C THR A 17 11.44 -0.70 9.58
N GLU A 18 10.94 -1.93 9.68
CA GLU A 18 11.47 -3.07 8.93
C GLU A 18 11.25 -2.91 7.42
N ILE A 19 10.04 -2.51 7.00
CA ILE A 19 9.73 -2.30 5.57
C ILE A 19 10.55 -1.15 4.98
N TYR A 20 10.71 -0.04 5.71
CA TYR A 20 11.57 1.06 5.26
C TYR A 20 13.04 0.64 5.17
N ALA A 21 13.53 -0.16 6.12
CA ALA A 21 14.90 -0.68 6.11
C ALA A 21 15.14 -1.69 4.97
N GLU A 22 14.17 -2.55 4.67
CA GLU A 22 14.24 -3.46 3.53
C GLU A 22 14.24 -2.71 2.19
N ASN A 23 13.35 -1.73 2.02
CA ASN A 23 13.30 -0.93 0.79
C ASN A 23 14.59 -0.12 0.58
N ARG A 24 15.17 0.42 1.66
CA ARG A 24 16.46 1.12 1.60
C ARG A 24 17.60 0.19 1.16
N ARG A 25 17.69 -1.01 1.75
CA ARG A 25 18.68 -2.02 1.36
C ARG A 25 18.57 -2.40 -0.12
N LYS A 26 17.35 -2.68 -0.60
CA LYS A 26 17.10 -2.97 -2.02
C LYS A 26 17.51 -1.81 -2.93
N HIS A 27 17.27 -0.58 -2.51
CA HIS A 27 17.70 0.61 -3.26
C HIS A 27 19.23 0.70 -3.31
N GLU A 28 19.91 0.54 -2.18
CA GLU A 28 21.38 0.57 -2.08
C GLU A 28 22.04 -0.54 -2.92
N GLU A 29 21.52 -1.78 -2.84
CA GLU A 29 21.96 -2.91 -3.65
C GLU A 29 21.84 -2.60 -5.15
N ARG A 30 20.70 -2.07 -5.58
CA ARG A 30 20.46 -1.72 -6.98
C ARG A 30 21.33 -0.56 -7.46
N MET A 31 21.61 0.41 -6.59
CA MET A 31 22.56 1.48 -6.89
C MET A 31 24.00 0.95 -7.03
N ALA A 32 24.41 0.02 -6.17
CA ALA A 32 25.72 -0.63 -6.28
C ALA A 32 25.85 -1.43 -7.59
N GLU A 33 24.82 -2.19 -7.98
CA GLU A 33 24.77 -2.88 -9.27
C GLU A 33 24.91 -1.90 -10.46
N LEU A 34 24.17 -0.78 -10.44
CA LEU A 34 24.23 0.25 -11.48
C LEU A 34 25.57 1.00 -11.52
N GLN A 35 26.29 1.08 -10.40
CA GLN A 35 27.63 1.66 -10.36
C GLN A 35 28.66 0.77 -11.06
N VAL A 36 28.53 -0.55 -10.90
CA VAL A 36 29.39 -1.55 -11.55
C VAL A 36 29.13 -1.63 -13.05
N ILE A 37 27.88 -1.38 -13.49
CA ILE A 37 27.52 -1.37 -14.90
C ILE A 37 27.89 -0.03 -15.55
N SER A 38 28.76 -0.06 -16.57
CA SER A 38 29.23 1.11 -17.34
C SER A 38 28.18 1.68 -18.33
N ASN A 39 26.98 1.11 -18.37
CA ASN A 39 25.98 1.40 -19.38
C ASN A 39 25.00 2.51 -18.93
N SER A 40 25.03 3.67 -19.59
CA SER A 40 24.15 4.82 -19.32
C SER A 40 22.68 4.43 -19.34
N SER A 41 22.28 3.60 -20.30
CA SER A 41 20.88 3.23 -20.53
C SER A 41 20.18 2.57 -19.33
N LEU A 42 20.89 1.78 -18.53
CA LEU A 42 20.34 1.14 -17.33
C LEU A 42 20.19 2.14 -16.18
N ARG A 43 21.12 3.11 -16.06
CA ARG A 43 21.00 4.21 -15.10
C ARG A 43 19.84 5.13 -15.47
N ASP A 44 19.69 5.44 -16.75
CA ASP A 44 18.63 6.30 -17.28
C ASP A 44 17.25 5.64 -17.08
N ALA A 45 17.12 4.34 -17.37
CA ALA A 45 15.89 3.59 -17.11
C ALA A 45 15.53 3.55 -15.61
N TYR A 46 16.53 3.46 -14.73
CA TYR A 46 16.30 3.49 -13.29
C TYR A 46 15.90 4.88 -12.78
N ALA A 47 16.55 5.94 -13.27
CA ALA A 47 16.15 7.31 -12.97
C ALA A 47 14.71 7.59 -13.45
N GLN A 48 14.35 7.09 -14.64
CA GLN A 48 13.00 7.15 -15.14
C GLN A 48 12.02 6.40 -14.22
N GLN A 49 12.38 5.20 -13.75
CA GLN A 49 11.56 4.46 -12.80
C GLN A 49 11.33 5.22 -11.48
N LEU A 50 12.36 5.87 -10.92
CA LEU A 50 12.24 6.69 -9.71
C LEU A 50 11.33 7.89 -9.91
N LEU A 51 11.41 8.54 -11.06
CA LEU A 51 10.49 9.62 -11.43
C LEU A 51 9.06 9.09 -11.58
N LEU A 52 8.88 7.91 -12.17
CA LEU A 52 7.56 7.28 -12.34
C LEU A 52 6.92 6.91 -10.99
N ASP A 53 7.70 6.42 -10.03
CA ASP A 53 7.23 6.10 -8.68
C ASP A 53 6.80 7.34 -7.86
N ARG A 54 7.07 8.56 -8.34
CA ARG A 54 6.56 9.79 -7.71
C ARG A 54 5.11 10.14 -8.05
N PHE A 55 4.51 9.55 -9.09
CA PHE A 55 3.21 10.03 -9.60
C PHE A 55 2.04 9.07 -9.30
N LEU A 56 0.98 9.55 -8.64
CA LEU A 56 -0.27 8.81 -8.38
C LEU A 56 -1.33 9.00 -9.49
N ALA A 57 -2.06 7.94 -9.88
CA ALA A 57 -3.21 7.88 -10.84
C ALA A 57 -4.27 9.00 -10.60
N PRO A 58 -5.17 9.40 -11.55
CA PRO A 58 -5.76 10.75 -11.60
C PRO A 58 -6.08 11.25 -10.20
N VAL A 59 -5.32 12.29 -9.84
CA VAL A 59 -4.94 12.62 -8.47
C VAL A 59 -6.16 12.63 -7.54
N GLU A 60 -7.29 13.18 -8.02
CA GLU A 60 -8.53 13.29 -7.26
C GLU A 60 -9.18 11.94 -6.89
N ASN A 61 -9.30 10.99 -7.82
CA ASN A 61 -9.93 9.69 -7.53
C ASN A 61 -9.04 8.83 -6.63
N ALA A 62 -7.73 8.89 -6.85
CA ALA A 62 -6.76 8.22 -5.99
C ALA A 62 -6.76 8.84 -4.59
N GLN A 63 -6.74 10.18 -4.49
CA GLN A 63 -6.85 10.91 -3.23
C GLN A 63 -8.15 10.59 -2.50
N HIS A 64 -9.29 10.59 -3.18
CA HIS A 64 -10.57 10.25 -2.57
C HIS A 64 -10.56 8.82 -1.99
N SER A 65 -9.99 7.86 -2.75
CA SER A 65 -9.86 6.47 -2.30
C SER A 65 -8.91 6.33 -1.10
N ILE A 66 -7.77 7.03 -1.13
CA ILE A 66 -6.81 7.10 -0.02
C ILE A 66 -7.47 7.71 1.23
N GLN A 67 -8.21 8.80 1.08
CA GLN A 67 -8.90 9.45 2.19
C GLN A 67 -10.01 8.56 2.78
N ASN A 68 -10.75 7.83 1.95
CA ASN A 68 -11.74 6.88 2.44
C ASN A 68 -11.11 5.69 3.15
N ALA A 69 -9.96 5.20 2.68
CA ALA A 69 -9.19 4.19 3.40
C ALA A 69 -8.68 4.71 4.76
N ALA A 70 -8.23 5.97 4.83
CA ALA A 70 -7.83 6.60 6.09
C ALA A 70 -9.01 6.72 7.07
N LYS A 71 -10.20 7.16 6.59
CA LYS A 71 -11.43 7.19 7.40
C LYS A 71 -11.83 5.80 7.88
N HIS A 72 -11.70 4.78 7.03
CA HIS A 72 -11.99 3.41 7.42
C HIS A 72 -11.01 2.91 8.48
N ALA A 73 -9.73 3.28 8.42
CA ALA A 73 -8.77 3.00 9.49
C ALA A 73 -9.17 3.67 10.82
N GLN A 74 -9.71 4.90 10.79
CA GLN A 74 -10.26 5.54 11.98
C GLN A 74 -11.48 4.78 12.53
N TYR A 75 -12.40 4.38 11.65
CA TYR A 75 -13.54 3.55 12.02
C TYR A 75 -13.10 2.23 12.68
N MET A 76 -12.09 1.56 12.13
CA MET A 76 -11.53 0.34 12.72
C MET A 76 -10.97 0.56 14.13
N ALA A 77 -10.42 1.74 14.43
CA ALA A 77 -9.97 2.08 15.78
C ALA A 77 -11.12 2.07 16.81
N GLU A 78 -12.34 2.43 16.39
CA GLU A 78 -13.53 2.35 17.23
C GLU A 78 -14.04 0.91 17.32
N VAL A 79 -14.21 0.24 16.18
CA VAL A 79 -14.70 -1.15 16.09
C VAL A 79 -13.89 -2.09 16.98
N VAL A 80 -12.57 -1.99 16.92
CA VAL A 80 -11.67 -2.83 17.73
C VAL A 80 -11.95 -2.64 19.21
N ASN A 81 -12.18 -1.41 19.70
CA ASN A 81 -12.45 -1.18 21.12
C ASN A 81 -13.81 -1.74 21.57
N TYR A 82 -14.84 -1.65 20.72
CA TYR A 82 -16.19 -2.11 21.08
C TYR A 82 -16.35 -3.63 20.98
N TYR A 83 -15.75 -4.25 19.96
CA TYR A 83 -15.99 -5.66 19.59
C TYR A 83 -14.77 -6.57 19.82
N HIS A 84 -13.85 -6.16 20.70
CA HIS A 84 -12.63 -6.93 20.99
C HIS A 84 -12.90 -8.34 21.53
N ARG A 85 -13.95 -8.50 22.35
CA ARG A 85 -14.30 -9.77 22.98
C ARG A 85 -14.69 -10.83 21.95
N ASP A 86 -15.40 -10.42 20.91
CA ASP A 86 -15.85 -11.30 19.83
C ASP A 86 -14.68 -11.85 19.00
N HIS A 87 -13.50 -11.25 19.15
CA HIS A 87 -12.26 -11.60 18.48
C HIS A 87 -11.24 -12.29 19.41
N GLY A 88 -11.62 -12.61 20.65
CA GLY A 88 -10.70 -13.19 21.64
C GLY A 88 -9.55 -12.26 22.03
N CYS A 89 -9.71 -10.95 21.83
CA CYS A 89 -8.72 -9.93 22.16
C CYS A 89 -9.03 -9.35 23.54
N SER A 90 -8.01 -9.13 24.38
CA SER A 90 -8.21 -8.46 25.67
C SER A 90 -8.42 -6.95 25.50
N GLN A 91 -8.97 -6.29 26.54
CA GLN A 91 -9.21 -4.84 26.50
C GLN A 91 -7.92 -4.04 26.26
N GLU A 92 -6.82 -4.41 26.93
CA GLU A 92 -5.53 -3.71 26.80
C GLU A 92 -4.96 -3.85 25.39
N GLN A 93 -5.01 -5.06 24.83
CA GLN A 93 -4.60 -5.33 23.46
C GLN A 93 -5.45 -4.54 22.46
N ALA A 94 -6.77 -4.48 22.67
CA ALA A 94 -7.69 -3.72 21.83
C ALA A 94 -7.40 -2.21 21.87
N GLN A 95 -7.14 -1.65 23.05
CA GLN A 95 -6.76 -0.24 23.18
C GLN A 95 -5.47 0.07 22.42
N GLU A 96 -4.49 -0.82 22.47
CA GLU A 96 -3.23 -0.65 21.77
C GLU A 96 -3.40 -0.77 20.23
N ILE A 97 -4.14 -1.77 19.76
CA ILE A 97 -4.50 -1.92 18.34
C ILE A 97 -5.29 -0.69 17.85
N SER A 98 -6.21 -0.17 18.67
CA SER A 98 -6.99 1.03 18.38
C SER A 98 -6.10 2.28 18.21
N ARG A 99 -5.09 2.48 19.06
CA ARG A 99 -4.11 3.56 18.87
C ARG A 99 -3.35 3.41 17.55
N GLN A 100 -2.97 2.19 17.21
CA GLN A 100 -2.23 1.92 15.98
C GLN A 100 -3.09 2.11 14.73
N PHE A 101 -4.37 1.78 14.76
CA PHE A 101 -5.30 2.13 13.67
C PHE A 101 -5.41 3.65 13.46
N ARG A 102 -5.42 4.45 14.53
CA ARG A 102 -5.38 5.92 14.42
C ARG A 102 -4.08 6.40 13.80
N ALA A 103 -2.94 5.85 14.22
CA ALA A 103 -1.64 6.17 13.63
C ALA A 103 -1.58 5.77 12.15
N LEU A 104 -2.13 4.60 11.79
CA LEU A 104 -2.22 4.13 10.42
C LEU A 104 -3.08 5.08 9.56
N ALA A 105 -4.21 5.57 10.07
CA ALA A 105 -5.04 6.54 9.36
C ALA A 105 -4.26 7.80 8.99
N VAL A 106 -3.45 8.32 9.92
CA VAL A 106 -2.56 9.46 9.67
C VAL A 106 -1.57 9.12 8.55
N LYS A 107 -0.93 7.95 8.61
CA LYS A 107 0.03 7.52 7.58
C LYS A 107 -0.61 7.35 6.20
N ILE A 108 -1.82 6.78 6.12
CA ILE A 108 -2.56 6.68 4.86
C ILE A 108 -2.89 8.07 4.31
N SER A 109 -3.32 9.01 5.16
CA SER A 109 -3.66 10.38 4.72
C SER A 109 -2.47 11.19 4.19
N GLN A 110 -1.24 10.77 4.52
CA GLN A 110 0.01 11.40 4.12
C GLN A 110 0.60 10.82 2.82
N ILE A 111 -0.06 9.83 2.20
CA ILE A 111 0.40 9.27 0.92
C ILE A 111 0.31 10.34 -0.17
N ASP A 112 1.46 10.75 -0.70
CA ASP A 112 1.58 11.73 -1.77
C ASP A 112 2.25 11.17 -3.05
N SER A 113 2.84 9.97 -2.97
CA SER A 113 3.53 9.30 -4.07
C SER A 113 3.11 7.83 -4.26
N LEU A 114 3.39 7.26 -5.44
CA LEU A 114 3.17 5.84 -5.69
C LEU A 114 4.11 4.97 -4.83
N TYR A 115 5.32 5.45 -4.56
CA TYR A 115 6.25 4.84 -3.62
C TYR A 115 5.65 4.70 -2.22
N ASP A 116 5.12 5.79 -1.65
CA ASP A 116 4.49 5.76 -0.33
C ASP A 116 3.25 4.88 -0.32
N LEU A 117 2.45 4.92 -1.39
CA LEU A 117 1.29 4.04 -1.54
C LEU A 117 1.69 2.56 -1.49
N LYS A 118 2.75 2.16 -2.21
CA LYS A 118 3.26 0.78 -2.21
C LYS A 118 3.78 0.38 -0.83
N ILE A 119 4.50 1.27 -0.14
CA ILE A 119 5.00 1.02 1.22
C ILE A 119 3.84 0.83 2.19
N ILE A 120 2.88 1.77 2.21
CA ILE A 120 1.73 1.68 3.11
C ILE A 120 0.89 0.44 2.80
N TYR A 121 0.71 0.08 1.53
CA TYR A 121 0.04 -1.17 1.17
C TYR A 121 0.74 -2.41 1.75
N GLN A 122 2.08 -2.47 1.67
CA GLN A 122 2.86 -3.55 2.29
C GLN A 122 2.71 -3.56 3.82
N VAL A 123 2.81 -2.39 4.46
CA VAL A 123 2.65 -2.22 5.91
C VAL A 123 1.28 -2.72 6.36
N VAL A 124 0.20 -2.29 5.70
CA VAL A 124 -1.16 -2.71 6.04
C VAL A 124 -1.33 -4.21 5.81
N THR A 125 -0.70 -4.78 4.77
CA THR A 125 -0.74 -6.23 4.52
C THR A 125 -0.14 -7.01 5.69
N VAL A 126 1.06 -6.64 6.13
CA VAL A 126 1.72 -7.29 7.29
C VAL A 126 0.93 -7.03 8.57
N PHE A 127 0.45 -5.81 8.79
CA PHE A 127 -0.38 -5.47 9.95
C PHE A 127 -1.66 -6.33 10.01
N THR A 128 -2.31 -6.53 8.87
CA THR A 128 -3.50 -7.38 8.73
C THR A 128 -3.18 -8.83 9.08
N GLN A 129 -2.05 -9.37 8.58
CA GLN A 129 -1.60 -10.71 8.93
C GLN A 129 -1.36 -10.84 10.44
N GLN A 130 -0.78 -9.83 11.08
CA GLN A 130 -0.55 -9.81 12.52
C GLN A 130 -1.84 -9.77 13.33
N LEU A 131 -2.90 -9.13 12.81
CA LEU A 131 -4.22 -9.12 13.44
C LEU A 131 -5.04 -10.39 13.17
N SER A 132 -4.69 -11.21 12.18
CA SER A 132 -5.40 -12.46 11.86
C SER A 132 -5.40 -13.49 13.00
N ARG A 133 -4.53 -13.34 14.00
CA ARG A 133 -4.56 -14.14 15.24
C ARG A 133 -5.81 -13.88 16.10
N PHE A 134 -6.44 -12.72 15.96
CA PHE A 134 -7.69 -12.35 16.64
C PHE A 134 -8.87 -12.73 15.74
N LYS A 135 -9.32 -13.97 15.88
CA LYS A 135 -10.35 -14.54 15.00
C LYS A 135 -11.74 -14.23 15.53
N HIS A 136 -12.59 -13.72 14.65
CA HIS A 136 -14.04 -13.71 14.85
C HIS A 136 -14.63 -15.07 14.48
N ARG A 137 -15.76 -15.45 15.09
CA ARG A 137 -16.48 -16.69 14.76
C ARG A 137 -16.99 -16.71 13.33
N GLU A 138 -17.43 -15.55 12.85
CA GLU A 138 -17.95 -15.34 11.51
C GLU A 138 -16.98 -14.49 10.68
N ARG A 139 -16.57 -15.02 9.52
CA ARG A 139 -15.64 -14.34 8.59
C ARG A 139 -16.12 -12.95 8.19
N ASN A 140 -17.44 -12.73 8.10
CA ASN A 140 -18.00 -11.46 7.69
C ASN A 140 -17.76 -10.31 8.68
N TYR A 141 -17.47 -10.63 9.94
CA TYR A 141 -17.19 -9.64 10.97
C TYR A 141 -15.73 -9.66 11.42
N SER A 142 -14.85 -10.42 10.74
CA SER A 142 -13.44 -10.45 11.11
C SER A 142 -12.72 -9.14 10.74
N TRP A 143 -11.86 -8.67 11.64
CA TRP A 143 -11.03 -7.49 11.38
C TRP A 143 -10.21 -7.61 10.10
N GLU A 144 -9.66 -8.80 9.81
CA GLU A 144 -8.94 -9.04 8.56
C GLU A 144 -9.78 -8.70 7.32
N ARG A 145 -11.05 -9.10 7.29
CA ARG A 145 -11.92 -8.83 6.14
C ARG A 145 -12.22 -7.35 6.00
N GLU A 146 -12.50 -6.66 7.11
CA GLU A 146 -12.78 -5.22 7.10
C GLU A 146 -11.54 -4.42 6.67
N ILE A 147 -10.34 -4.78 7.16
CA ILE A 147 -9.09 -4.15 6.69
C ILE A 147 -8.88 -4.40 5.20
N ARG A 148 -9.10 -5.63 4.72
CA ARG A 148 -8.98 -5.95 3.29
C ARG A 148 -9.92 -5.10 2.45
N LYS A 149 -11.22 -5.12 2.76
CA LYS A 149 -12.24 -4.42 1.96
C LYS A 149 -12.19 -2.90 2.08
N GLY A 150 -11.94 -2.39 3.28
CA GLY A 150 -12.01 -0.96 3.58
C GLY A 150 -10.69 -0.22 3.44
N ILE A 151 -9.56 -0.93 3.40
CA ILE A 151 -8.23 -0.31 3.29
C ILE A 151 -7.44 -0.90 2.12
N LEU A 152 -7.14 -2.21 2.12
CA LEU A 152 -6.23 -2.78 1.11
C LEU A 152 -6.81 -2.72 -0.30
N ASP A 153 -8.07 -3.11 -0.50
CA ASP A 153 -8.70 -3.11 -1.82
C ASP A 153 -8.73 -1.69 -2.42
N PRO A 154 -9.20 -0.63 -1.69
CA PRO A 154 -9.09 0.74 -2.15
C PRO A 154 -7.66 1.18 -2.48
N LEU A 155 -6.68 0.90 -1.62
CA LEU A 155 -5.29 1.28 -1.89
C LEU A 155 -4.73 0.54 -3.12
N ASN A 156 -5.09 -0.73 -3.32
CA ASN A 156 -4.66 -1.51 -4.47
C ASN A 156 -5.20 -0.95 -5.79
N THR A 157 -6.45 -0.45 -5.81
CA THR A 157 -7.00 0.21 -7.00
C THR A 157 -6.21 1.46 -7.40
N CYS A 158 -5.52 2.10 -6.44
CA CYS A 158 -4.64 3.23 -6.70
C CYS A 158 -3.25 2.81 -7.24
N ILE A 159 -2.81 1.57 -6.98
CA ILE A 159 -1.50 1.02 -7.42
C ILE A 159 -1.55 0.57 -8.88
N ALA A 160 -2.66 -0.04 -9.31
CA ALA A 160 -2.75 -0.69 -10.62
C ALA A 160 -3.43 0.20 -11.66
N VAL A 161 -2.67 0.86 -12.55
CA VAL A 161 -3.18 1.18 -13.89
C VAL A 161 -2.04 1.27 -14.92
N GLU A 162 -1.72 0.14 -15.56
CA GLU A 162 -0.89 0.06 -16.77
C GLU A 162 -1.41 0.99 -17.90
N LYS A 163 -2.73 1.26 -17.95
CA LYS A 163 -3.33 2.30 -18.81
C LYS A 163 -3.00 3.75 -18.41
N ASN A 164 -2.73 4.04 -17.13
CA ASN A 164 -2.27 5.36 -16.70
C ASN A 164 -0.78 5.53 -17.00
N PHE A 165 -0.01 4.45 -16.98
CA PHE A 165 1.36 4.42 -17.47
C PHE A 165 1.40 4.79 -18.96
N GLN A 166 0.59 4.15 -19.81
CA GLN A 166 0.50 4.49 -21.25
C GLN A 166 0.08 5.94 -21.49
N ARG A 167 -0.90 6.48 -20.75
CA ARG A 167 -1.31 7.90 -20.85
C ARG A 167 -0.23 8.89 -20.39
N ARG A 168 0.60 8.52 -19.42
CA ARG A 168 1.66 9.40 -18.88
C ARG A 168 2.91 9.42 -19.74
N VAL A 169 3.28 8.26 -20.28
CA VAL A 169 4.32 8.17 -21.30
C VAL A 169 3.92 9.05 -22.49
N ALA A 170 2.69 8.93 -22.99
CA ALA A 170 2.14 9.78 -24.04
C ALA A 170 2.18 11.29 -23.71
N LEU A 171 1.84 11.68 -22.48
CA LEU A 171 1.89 13.08 -22.03
C LEU A 171 3.33 13.64 -21.92
N MET A 172 4.31 12.81 -21.56
CA MET A 172 5.72 13.23 -21.45
C MET A 172 6.46 13.21 -22.79
N THR A 173 6.09 12.33 -23.71
CA THR A 173 6.72 12.22 -25.04
C THR A 173 6.05 13.11 -26.09
N GLY A 174 4.88 13.70 -25.79
CA GLY A 174 4.11 14.52 -26.72
C GLY A 174 3.42 13.71 -27.84
N GLU A 175 3.54 12.38 -27.82
CA GLU A 175 2.86 11.49 -28.77
C GLU A 175 1.51 11.04 -28.19
N PRO A 176 0.42 11.07 -28.97
CA PRO A 176 -0.85 10.53 -28.51
C PRO A 176 -0.69 9.04 -28.20
N ALA A 177 -1.30 8.58 -27.09
CA ALA A 177 -1.34 7.17 -26.74
C ALA A 177 -1.86 6.38 -27.95
N SER A 178 -0.96 5.72 -28.66
CA SER A 178 -1.24 5.08 -29.94
C SER A 178 -2.34 4.05 -29.78
N ALA A 179 -3.43 4.22 -30.54
CA ALA A 179 -4.53 3.27 -30.66
C ALA A 179 -4.11 1.94 -31.34
N THR A 180 -2.83 1.77 -31.69
CA THR A 180 -2.34 0.61 -32.46
C THR A 180 -1.99 -0.61 -31.59
N VAL A 181 -2.32 -0.61 -30.29
CA VAL A 181 -2.41 -1.84 -29.48
C VAL A 181 -3.87 -2.20 -29.16
N MET A 182 -4.83 -1.68 -29.96
CA MET A 182 -6.18 -2.23 -30.06
C MET A 182 -6.23 -3.17 -31.27
N GLY A 183 -5.41 -4.21 -31.24
CA GLY A 183 -5.59 -5.41 -32.06
C GLY A 183 -6.78 -6.23 -31.55
N LEU A 184 -7.96 -5.62 -31.56
CA LEU A 184 -9.27 -6.28 -31.54
C LEU A 184 -10.19 -5.47 -32.46
N LEU A 185 -9.76 -5.39 -33.72
CA LEU A 185 -10.66 -5.39 -34.86
C LEU A 185 -10.23 -6.57 -35.73
N GLU A 186 -10.77 -7.74 -35.42
CA GLU A 186 -11.13 -8.66 -36.49
C GLU A 186 -12.66 -8.65 -36.55
N SER A 187 -13.13 -7.87 -37.51
CA SER A 187 -14.43 -7.99 -38.14
C SER A 187 -14.55 -9.35 -38.81
N GLU A 188 -15.59 -10.11 -38.43
CA GLU A 188 -16.62 -10.59 -39.35
C GLU A 188 -17.99 -10.39 -38.70
#